data_AF-A0AAV4AG66-F1
#
_entry.id   AF-A0AAV4AG66-F1
#
_cell.length_a   1.000
_cell.length_b   1.000
_cell.length_c   1.000
_cell.angle_alpha   90.00
_cell.angle_beta   90.00
_cell.angle_gamma   90.00
#
_symmetry.space_group_name_H-M   'P 1'
#
loop_
_entity.id
_entity.type
_entity.pdbx_description
1 polymer ?
#
loop_
_entity_poly.entity_id
_entity_poly.type
_entity_poly.pdbx_seq_one_letter_code
_entity_poly.pdbx_strand_id
1 'polypeptide(L)'
;MEHSESVHFAHLNDLCRACGRLVLTTKQKKAYKKPYVCDELSADVLLVFGLDTKTDDDSHSKYICVKCYTTLQTIKKRHSATSLQTARTSCEFSKNIWTKYDKDKTVEDCKSCRHRLNHRKGSAIIKHLFKQERMDASTTTVESETSTDHTESVVSGGDTTRCTNMC
;
A
#
# COMPACT_ATOMS: atom_id res chain seq x y z
N MET A 1 6.71 -2.81 27.25
CA MET A 1 5.26 -2.61 27.53
C MET A 1 4.57 -3.92 27.18
N GLU A 2 3.63 -4.39 27.99
CA GLU A 2 2.93 -5.65 27.70
C GLU A 2 2.19 -5.56 26.35
N HIS A 3 2.40 -6.53 25.47
CA HIS A 3 1.72 -6.61 24.18
C HIS A 3 0.44 -7.43 24.34
N SER A 4 -0.56 -6.83 24.97
CA SER A 4 -1.90 -7.42 25.04
C SER A 4 -2.67 -7.18 23.74
N GLU A 5 -3.69 -8.01 23.52
CA GLU A 5 -4.62 -7.88 22.40
C GLU A 5 -5.28 -6.48 22.36
N SER A 6 -5.71 -5.99 23.52
CA SER A 6 -6.30 -4.65 23.65
C SER A 6 -5.33 -3.53 23.28
N VAL A 7 -4.06 -3.64 23.68
CA VAL A 7 -3.00 -2.69 23.30
C VAL A 7 -2.74 -2.75 21.80
N HIS A 8 -2.71 -3.95 21.22
CA HIS A 8 -2.52 -4.14 19.79
C HIS A 8 -3.62 -3.47 18.96
N PHE A 9 -4.89 -3.75 19.26
CA PHE A 9 -6.01 -3.14 18.53
C PHE A 9 -6.10 -1.63 18.75
N ALA A 10 -5.77 -1.13 19.95
CA ALA A 10 -5.67 0.31 20.18
C ALA A 10 -4.56 0.95 19.32
N HIS A 11 -3.40 0.30 19.18
CA HIS A 11 -2.32 0.76 18.32
C HIS A 11 -2.67 0.70 16.83
N LEU A 12 -3.33 -0.36 16.37
CA LEU A 12 -3.83 -0.47 15.00
C LEU A 12 -4.78 0.67 14.66
N ASN A 13 -5.75 0.93 15.53
CA ASN A 13 -6.77 1.96 15.34
C ASN A 13 -6.26 3.39 15.51
N ASP A 14 -5.04 3.57 16.03
CA ASP A 14 -4.33 4.85 15.99
C ASP A 14 -3.75 5.13 14.59
N LEU A 15 -3.66 4.14 13.69
CA LEU A 15 -3.09 4.24 12.33
C LEU A 15 -4.19 4.31 11.25
N CYS A 16 -3.91 5.00 10.15
CA CYS A 16 -4.80 5.14 9.00
C CYS A 16 -4.73 3.90 8.12
N ARG A 17 -5.88 3.30 7.81
CA ARG A 17 -5.99 2.12 6.93
C ARG A 17 -5.31 2.32 5.57
N ALA A 18 -5.40 3.52 5.00
CA ALA A 18 -4.88 3.82 3.66
C ALA A 18 -3.40 4.23 3.61
N CYS A 19 -2.84 4.81 4.67
CA CYS A 19 -1.48 5.36 4.59
C CYS A 19 -0.58 5.02 5.78
N GLY A 20 -1.07 4.27 6.76
CA GLY A 20 -0.33 3.88 7.96
C GLY A 20 0.13 5.06 8.83
N ARG A 21 -0.35 6.29 8.61
CA ARG A 21 -0.05 7.45 9.47
C ARG A 21 -1.07 7.55 10.59
N LEU A 22 -0.77 8.32 11.63
CA LEU A 22 -1.75 8.54 12.71
C LEU A 22 -3.09 9.07 12.17
N VAL A 23 -4.20 8.47 12.61
CA VAL A 23 -5.57 8.87 12.22
C VAL A 23 -5.89 10.30 12.63
N LEU A 24 -5.38 10.68 13.81
CA LEU A 24 -5.48 12.01 14.37
C LEU A 24 -4.13 12.47 14.88
N THR A 25 -3.73 13.67 14.46
CA THR A 25 -2.60 14.39 15.06
C THR A 25 -2.93 14.84 16.49
N THR A 26 -1.92 15.13 17.29
CA THR A 26 -2.10 15.68 18.65
C THR A 26 -2.97 16.94 18.63
N LYS A 27 -2.82 17.82 17.64
CA LYS A 27 -3.64 19.03 17.46
C LYS A 27 -5.11 18.68 17.20
N GLN A 28 -5.38 17.66 16.38
CA GLN A 28 -6.75 17.22 16.09
C GLN A 28 -7.42 16.53 17.27
N LYS A 29 -6.66 15.73 18.04
CA LYS A 29 -7.16 15.14 19.31
C LYS A 29 -7.55 16.23 20.31
N LYS A 30 -6.70 17.25 20.47
CA LYS A 30 -7.00 18.44 21.31
C LYS A 30 -8.22 19.24 20.84
N ALA A 31 -8.50 19.22 19.53
CA ALA A 31 -9.66 19.86 18.94
C ALA A 31 -10.91 18.96 18.86
N TYR A 32 -10.93 17.84 19.60
CA TYR A 32 -12.04 16.88 19.66
C TYR A 32 -12.50 16.37 18.29
N LYS A 33 -11.60 16.35 17.29
CA LYS A 33 -11.89 15.75 15.99
C LYS A 33 -11.95 14.23 16.13
N LYS A 34 -12.89 13.62 15.40
CA LYS A 34 -13.01 12.15 15.29
C LYS A 34 -12.35 11.66 14.00
N PRO A 35 -11.76 10.45 14.00
CA PRO A 35 -11.33 9.83 12.75
C PRO A 35 -12.55 9.42 11.92
N TYR A 36 -12.35 9.17 10.62
CA TYR A 36 -13.40 8.66 9.73
C TYR A 36 -13.41 7.13 9.79
N VAL A 37 -14.58 6.51 9.84
CA VAL A 37 -14.73 5.05 9.91
C VAL A 37 -14.68 4.47 8.49
N CYS A 38 -13.93 3.37 8.31
CA CYS A 38 -13.78 2.72 7.01
C CYS A 38 -15.11 2.16 6.49
N ASP A 39 -15.92 1.54 7.36
CA ASP A 39 -17.16 0.87 6.97
C ASP A 39 -18.16 1.83 6.30
N GLU A 40 -18.27 3.05 6.84
CA GLU A 40 -19.10 4.13 6.29
C GLU A 40 -18.63 4.60 4.89
N LEU A 41 -17.38 4.32 4.54
CA LEU A 41 -16.71 4.77 3.32
C LEU A 41 -16.25 3.60 2.43
N SER A 42 -16.69 2.36 2.71
CA SER A 42 -16.11 1.15 2.12
C SER A 42 -16.02 1.16 0.60
N ALA A 43 -17.10 1.56 -0.09
CA ALA A 43 -17.13 1.65 -1.55
C ALA A 43 -16.12 2.70 -2.10
N ASP A 44 -16.02 3.85 -1.43
CA ASP A 44 -15.10 4.91 -1.84
C ASP A 44 -13.65 4.56 -1.57
N VAL A 45 -13.39 3.89 -0.44
CA VAL A 45 -12.06 3.39 -0.07
C VAL A 45 -11.61 2.32 -1.06
N LEU A 46 -12.48 1.39 -1.44
CA LEU A 46 -12.20 0.40 -2.48
C LEU A 46 -11.88 1.07 -3.81
N LEU A 47 -12.72 2.02 -4.25
CA LEU A 47 -12.52 2.71 -5.52
C LEU A 47 -11.18 3.46 -5.58
N VAL A 48 -10.92 4.29 -4.57
CA VAL A 48 -9.79 5.24 -4.57
C VAL A 48 -8.48 4.57 -4.18
N PHE A 49 -8.50 3.75 -3.13
CA PHE A 49 -7.30 3.17 -2.53
C PHE A 49 -7.08 1.71 -2.93
N GLY A 50 -8.08 1.04 -3.52
CA GLY A 50 -7.99 -0.38 -3.85
C GLY A 50 -8.02 -1.28 -2.60
N LEU A 51 -8.60 -0.79 -1.50
CA LEU A 51 -8.66 -1.51 -0.23
C LEU A 51 -10.09 -1.98 0.02
N ASP A 52 -10.27 -3.30 0.11
CA ASP A 52 -11.57 -3.88 0.46
C ASP A 52 -11.70 -4.02 1.98
N THR A 53 -12.36 -3.04 2.59
CA THR A 53 -12.51 -3.00 4.05
C THR A 53 -13.61 -3.93 4.56
N LYS A 54 -14.40 -4.55 3.69
CA LYS A 54 -15.47 -5.48 4.09
C LYS A 54 -14.96 -6.90 4.33
N THR A 55 -13.83 -7.24 3.72
CA THR A 55 -13.17 -8.54 3.85
C THR A 55 -11.93 -8.49 4.75
N ASP A 56 -11.66 -7.32 5.34
CA ASP A 56 -10.59 -7.14 6.31
C ASP A 56 -10.82 -7.99 7.56
N ASP A 57 -9.79 -8.73 7.97
CA ASP A 57 -9.73 -9.30 9.31
C ASP A 57 -9.28 -8.24 10.33
N ASP A 58 -9.25 -8.62 11.62
CA ASP A 58 -8.89 -7.70 12.71
C ASP A 58 -7.41 -7.24 12.70
N SER A 59 -6.60 -7.58 11.68
CA SER A 59 -5.22 -7.10 11.53
C SER A 59 -5.09 -5.66 11.01
N HIS A 60 -6.21 -5.05 10.65
CA HIS A 60 -6.27 -3.76 9.99
C HIS A 60 -6.95 -2.69 10.84
N SER A 61 -6.58 -1.43 10.58
CA SER A 61 -7.26 -0.30 11.19
C SER A 61 -8.67 -0.12 10.64
N LYS A 62 -9.62 0.22 11.50
CA LYS A 62 -11.00 0.56 11.12
C LYS A 62 -11.17 2.02 10.68
N TYR A 63 -10.08 2.79 10.58
CA TYR A 63 -10.13 4.24 10.46
C TYR A 63 -9.29 4.83 9.32
N ILE A 64 -9.79 5.94 8.76
CA ILE A 64 -9.12 6.78 7.75
C ILE A 64 -8.76 8.14 8.37
N CYS A 65 -7.53 8.60 8.13
CA CYS A 65 -7.10 9.93 8.57
C CYS A 65 -7.71 11.04 7.70
N VAL A 66 -7.75 12.25 8.24
CA VAL A 66 -8.33 13.42 7.55
C VAL A 66 -7.70 13.67 6.18
N LYS A 67 -6.39 13.46 6.03
CA LYS A 67 -5.71 13.67 4.73
C LYS A 67 -6.20 12.70 3.67
N CYS A 68 -6.25 11.40 3.99
CA CYS A 68 -6.74 10.37 3.07
C CYS A 68 -8.23 10.57 2.76
N TYR A 69 -9.03 11.00 3.73
CA TYR A 69 -10.42 11.37 3.49
C TYR A 69 -10.54 12.54 2.50
N THR A 70 -9.77 13.62 2.68
CA THR A 70 -9.76 14.75 1.72
C THR A 70 -9.32 14.32 0.32
N THR A 71 -8.31 13.44 0.23
CA THR A 71 -7.86 12.86 -1.04
C THR A 71 -8.99 12.09 -1.72
N LEU A 72 -9.69 11.22 -0.98
CA LEU A 72 -10.85 10.48 -1.46
C LEU A 72 -11.92 11.44 -2.01
N GLN A 73 -12.30 12.46 -1.25
CA GLN A 73 -13.29 13.45 -1.69
C GLN A 73 -12.85 14.23 -2.94
N THR A 74 -11.55 14.53 -3.06
CA THR A 74 -11.00 15.25 -4.21
C THR A 74 -11.03 14.39 -5.47
N ILE A 75 -10.61 13.12 -5.36
CA ILE A 75 -10.60 12.17 -6.48
C ILE A 75 -12.02 11.88 -6.94
N LYS A 76 -12.97 11.68 -6.01
CA LYS A 76 -14.38 11.50 -6.34
C LYS A 76 -14.97 12.67 -7.12
N LYS A 77 -14.52 13.89 -6.88
CA LYS A 77 -15.02 15.09 -7.57
C LYS A 77 -14.34 15.33 -8.91
N ARG A 78 -13.05 15.01 -9.03
CA ARG A 78 -12.23 15.40 -10.19
C ARG A 78 -11.91 14.25 -11.15
N HIS A 79 -12.15 13.01 -10.75
CA HIS A 79 -11.89 11.80 -11.54
C HIS A 79 -10.49 11.74 -12.18
N SER A 80 -9.48 12.28 -11.50
CA SER A 80 -8.11 12.32 -12.02
C SER A 80 -7.43 10.96 -11.91
N ALA A 81 -7.10 10.34 -13.06
CA ALA A 81 -6.39 9.07 -13.12
C ALA A 81 -5.02 9.13 -12.41
N THR A 82 -4.25 10.21 -12.57
CA THR A 82 -2.96 10.39 -11.89
C THR A 82 -3.12 10.47 -10.38
N SER A 83 -4.15 11.16 -9.90
CA SER A 83 -4.43 11.27 -8.46
C SER A 83 -4.85 9.91 -7.88
N LEU A 84 -5.65 9.16 -8.64
CA LEU A 84 -6.05 7.80 -8.30
C LEU A 84 -4.83 6.87 -8.18
N GLN A 85 -3.95 6.89 -9.18
CA GLN A 85 -2.72 6.09 -9.16
C GLN A 85 -1.84 6.45 -7.96
N THR A 86 -1.65 7.74 -7.69
CA THR A 86 -0.87 8.22 -6.54
C THR A 86 -1.46 7.73 -5.22
N ALA A 87 -2.79 7.76 -5.08
CA ALA A 87 -3.48 7.28 -3.89
C ALA A 87 -3.25 5.77 -3.67
N ARG A 88 -3.31 4.97 -4.74
CA ARG A 88 -3.04 3.52 -4.69
C ARG A 88 -1.58 3.23 -4.34
N THR A 89 -0.63 3.91 -4.97
CA THR A 89 0.80 3.78 -4.61
C THR A 89 1.06 4.12 -3.14
N SER A 90 0.35 5.11 -2.56
CA SER A 90 0.46 5.40 -1.13
C SER A 90 0.01 4.24 -0.24
N CYS A 91 -0.94 3.41 -0.71
CA CYS A 91 -1.44 2.25 0.04
C CYS A 91 -0.43 1.10 -0.01
N GLU A 92 0.19 0.87 -1.17
CA GLU A 92 1.25 -0.13 -1.34
C GLU A 92 2.35 0.03 -0.29
N PHE A 93 2.83 1.26 -0.05
CA PHE A 93 3.86 1.53 0.96
C PHE A 93 3.44 1.16 2.39
N SER A 94 2.13 1.11 2.66
CA SER A 94 1.62 0.79 3.99
C SER A 94 1.30 -0.69 4.20
N LYS A 95 1.31 -1.51 3.14
CA LYS A 95 0.91 -2.93 3.22
C LYS A 95 1.72 -3.73 4.23
N ASN A 96 3.02 -3.45 4.33
CA ASN A 96 3.95 -4.19 5.19
C ASN A 96 3.83 -3.85 6.68
N ILE A 97 2.99 -2.87 7.04
CA ILE A 97 2.78 -2.45 8.43
C ILE A 97 1.78 -3.37 9.13
N TRP A 98 0.81 -3.93 8.41
CA TRP A 98 -0.33 -4.64 8.98
C TRP A 98 0.04 -6.04 9.44
N THR A 99 -0.29 -6.38 10.68
CA THR A 99 0.03 -7.66 11.30
C THR A 99 -1.07 -8.05 12.27
N LYS A 100 -1.40 -9.34 12.34
CA LYS A 100 -2.30 -9.90 13.35
C LYS A 100 -1.69 -9.77 14.74
N TYR A 101 -2.56 -9.80 15.75
CA TYR A 101 -2.14 -9.96 17.12
C TYR A 101 -1.41 -11.30 17.30
N ASP A 102 -0.34 -11.27 18.08
CA ASP A 102 0.47 -12.43 18.42
C ASP A 102 0.94 -12.24 19.86
N LYS A 103 0.49 -13.14 20.75
CA LYS A 103 0.76 -13.07 22.19
C LYS A 103 2.23 -13.30 22.54
N ASP A 104 2.98 -13.93 21.63
CA ASP A 104 4.39 -14.28 21.85
C ASP A 104 5.33 -13.13 21.42
N LYS A 105 4.79 -12.06 20.82
CA LYS A 105 5.54 -10.88 20.41
C LYS A 105 5.52 -9.78 21.48
N THR A 106 6.56 -8.95 21.48
CA THR A 106 6.55 -7.67 22.19
C THR A 106 5.97 -6.55 21.31
N VAL A 107 5.69 -5.40 21.91
CA VAL A 107 5.23 -4.20 21.18
C VAL A 107 6.29 -3.74 20.16
N GLU A 108 7.57 -3.93 20.49
CA GLU A 108 8.73 -3.61 19.66
C GLU A 108 8.93 -4.61 18.49
N ASP A 109 8.50 -5.87 18.65
CA ASP A 109 8.60 -6.91 17.62
C ASP A 109 7.38 -6.96 16.69
N CYS A 110 6.22 -6.49 17.16
CA CYS A 110 5.01 -6.35 16.35
C CYS A 110 5.14 -5.19 15.36
N LYS A 111 5.07 -5.46 14.05
CA LYS A 111 5.27 -4.45 12.99
C LYS A 111 4.31 -3.27 13.13
N SER A 112 3.01 -3.53 13.32
CA SER A 112 2.00 -2.46 13.45
C SER A 112 2.23 -1.61 14.70
N CYS A 113 2.51 -2.24 15.84
CA CYS A 113 2.75 -1.55 17.10
C CYS A 113 4.05 -0.73 17.07
N ARG A 114 5.16 -1.31 16.59
CA ARG A 114 6.43 -0.61 16.39
C ARG A 114 6.27 0.58 15.46
N HIS A 115 5.58 0.41 14.33
CA HIS A 115 5.31 1.50 13.40
C HIS A 115 4.57 2.66 14.08
N ARG A 116 3.53 2.36 14.86
CA ARG A 116 2.81 3.35 15.66
C ARG A 116 3.73 4.05 16.67
N LEU A 117 4.58 3.32 17.38
CA LEU A 117 5.54 3.91 18.33
C LEU A 117 6.51 4.86 17.64
N ASN A 118 6.97 4.53 16.44
CA ASN A 118 7.85 5.38 15.64
C ASN A 118 7.19 6.72 15.26
N HIS A 119 5.86 6.76 15.08
CA HIS A 119 5.13 8.03 14.91
C HIS A 119 5.06 8.86 16.20
N ARG A 120 4.97 8.22 17.38
CA ARG A 120 4.91 8.92 18.68
C ARG A 120 6.24 9.49 19.13
N LYS A 121 7.36 8.79 18.86
CA LYS A 121 8.70 9.20 19.31
C LYS A 121 9.27 10.41 18.56
N GLY A 122 8.54 10.96 17.60
CA GLY A 122 8.98 12.12 16.82
C GLY A 122 9.87 11.69 15.64
N SER A 123 9.66 12.39 14.53
CA SER A 123 10.29 12.23 13.23
C SER A 123 11.83 12.50 13.24
N ALA A 124 12.62 11.69 13.95
CA ALA A 124 14.08 11.66 13.81
C ALA A 124 14.56 10.47 12.96
N ILE A 125 13.86 9.33 13.01
CA ILE A 125 14.33 8.07 12.38
C ILE A 125 13.66 7.80 11.02
N ILE A 126 12.46 8.35 10.79
CA ILE A 126 11.65 8.01 9.60
C ILE A 126 12.28 8.53 8.29
N LYS A 127 13.14 9.56 8.30
CA LYS A 127 13.85 9.98 7.09
C LYS A 127 14.91 8.98 6.61
N HIS A 128 15.43 8.12 7.49
CA HIS A 128 16.46 7.15 7.13
C HIS A 128 15.89 5.82 6.65
N LEU A 129 14.82 5.31 7.26
CA LEU A 129 14.23 4.02 6.85
C LEU A 129 13.60 4.07 5.45
N PHE A 130 12.94 5.17 5.08
CA PHE A 130 12.38 5.33 3.72
C PHE A 130 13.41 5.66 2.64
N LYS A 131 14.66 5.99 3.01
CA LYS A 131 15.75 6.21 2.04
C LYS A 131 16.47 4.89 1.71
N GLN A 132 16.44 3.91 2.63
CA GLN A 132 17.16 2.64 2.50
C GLN A 132 16.39 1.66 1.60
N GLU A 133 15.07 1.52 1.74
CA GLU A 133 14.25 0.69 0.84
C GLU A 133 14.23 1.17 -0.62
N ARG A 134 14.57 2.45 -0.87
CA ARG A 134 14.73 3.01 -2.22
C ARG A 134 16.08 2.69 -2.87
N MET A 135 17.08 2.28 -2.09
CA MET A 135 18.37 1.83 -2.62
C MET A 135 18.33 0.34 -2.93
N ASP A 136 17.65 -0.47 -2.12
CA ASP A 136 17.59 -1.92 -2.33
C ASP A 136 16.74 -2.33 -3.55
N ALA A 137 15.76 -1.52 -3.94
CA ALA A 137 14.95 -1.74 -5.14
C ALA A 137 15.61 -1.28 -6.45
N SER A 138 16.75 -0.58 -6.39
CA SER A 138 17.51 -0.12 -7.57
C SER A 138 18.67 -1.04 -7.96
N THR A 139 18.89 -2.14 -7.23
CA THR A 139 19.99 -3.10 -7.48
C THR A 139 19.46 -4.43 -8.01
N THR A 140 18.47 -4.40 -8.90
CA THR A 140 18.04 -5.58 -9.67
C THR A 140 17.84 -5.22 -11.15
N THR A 141 18.94 -4.80 -11.74
CA THR A 141 19.24 -4.73 -13.18
C THR A 141 20.73 -5.06 -13.17
N VAL A 142 21.26 -6.11 -13.80
CA VAL A 142 21.28 -6.60 -15.19
C VAL A 142 21.77 -8.08 -15.05
N GLU A 143 21.39 -9.08 -15.85
CA GLU A 143 21.96 -9.35 -17.17
C GLU A 143 21.10 -10.38 -17.92
N SER A 144 20.56 -9.95 -19.05
CA SER A 144 20.15 -10.83 -20.13
C SER A 144 21.39 -11.13 -20.96
N GLU A 145 21.88 -12.37 -20.94
CA GLU A 145 22.87 -12.83 -21.91
C GLU A 145 22.16 -13.35 -23.16
N THR A 146 22.14 -12.52 -24.19
CA THR A 146 21.91 -12.93 -25.57
C THR A 146 23.17 -13.62 -26.09
N SER A 147 23.11 -14.94 -26.29
CA SER A 147 24.09 -15.67 -27.11
C SER A 147 23.49 -15.88 -28.50
N THR A 148 24.02 -15.14 -29.47
CA THR A 148 23.93 -15.46 -30.90
C THR A 148 25.04 -16.45 -31.23
N ASP A 149 24.67 -17.60 -31.81
CA ASP A 149 25.60 -18.31 -32.70
C ASP A 149 24.87 -18.85 -33.92
N HIS A 150 25.45 -18.54 -35.06
CA HIS A 150 25.03 -18.98 -36.38
C HIS A 150 25.47 -20.43 -36.60
N THR A 151 24.62 -21.26 -37.21
CA THR A 151 25.05 -22.22 -38.25
C THR A 151 23.86 -22.76 -39.03
N GLU A 152 24.18 -23.14 -40.25
CA GLU A 152 23.35 -23.11 -41.44
C GLU A 152 22.42 -24.33 -41.61
N SER A 153 21.46 -24.14 -42.54
CA SER A 153 21.32 -24.98 -43.74
C SER A 153 20.13 -25.96 -43.85
N VAL A 154 19.46 -25.76 -44.99
CA VAL A 154 18.76 -26.69 -45.91
C VAL A 154 17.29 -27.07 -45.66
N VAL A 155 16.55 -26.93 -46.77
CA VAL A 155 15.51 -27.82 -47.35
C VAL A 155 14.10 -27.18 -47.46
N SER A 156 13.90 -26.60 -48.64
CA SER A 156 12.88 -26.96 -49.65
C SER A 156 11.38 -26.98 -49.33
N GLY A 157 10.63 -26.34 -50.25
CA GLY A 157 9.24 -26.66 -50.60
C GLY A 157 8.22 -25.97 -49.71
N GLY A 158 7.16 -25.36 -50.22
CA GLY A 158 6.60 -25.27 -51.56
C GLY A 158 5.32 -24.44 -51.46
N ASP A 159 4.84 -24.02 -52.62
CA ASP A 159 3.48 -23.59 -52.91
C ASP A 159 2.94 -22.29 -52.28
N THR A 160 3.11 -21.25 -53.09
CA THR A 160 2.07 -20.29 -53.45
C THR A 160 0.65 -20.85 -53.37
N THR A 161 -0.23 -20.26 -52.57
CA THR A 161 -1.63 -20.09 -52.96
C THR A 161 -2.17 -18.74 -52.50
N ARG A 162 -2.56 -17.98 -53.51
CA ARG A 162 -3.17 -16.67 -53.53
C ARG A 162 -4.68 -16.87 -53.43
N CYS A 163 -5.34 -16.30 -52.43
CA CYS A 163 -6.79 -16.12 -52.46
C CYS A 163 -7.13 -14.63 -52.37
N THR A 164 -7.45 -14.10 -53.54
CA THR A 164 -8.13 -12.84 -53.80
C THR A 164 -9.60 -12.91 -53.40
N ASN A 165 -10.14 -11.76 -52.99
CA ASN A 165 -11.55 -11.32 -52.98
C ASN A 165 -12.61 -12.26 -53.59
N MET A 166 -13.77 -12.34 -52.92
CA MET A 166 -15.08 -12.11 -53.56
C MET A 166 -16.13 -11.62 -52.55
N CYS A 167 -16.85 -10.57 -52.99
CA CYS A 167 -18.17 -10.06 -52.59
C CYS A 167 -18.35 -9.42 -51.20
#